data_AF-A0AAU7DHK6-F1
#
_entry.id   AF-A0AAU7DHK6-F1
#
_cell.length_a   1.000
_cell.length_b   1.000
_cell.length_c   1.000
_cell.angle_alpha   90.00
_cell.angle_beta   90.00
_cell.angle_gamma   90.00
#
_symmetry.space_group_name_H-M   'P 1'
#
loop_
_entity.id
_entity.type
_entity.pdbx_description
1 polymer ?
#
loop_
_entity_poly.entity_id
_entity_poly.type
_entity_poly.pdbx_seq_one_letter_code
_entity_poly.pdbx_strand_id
1 'polypeptide(L)'
;MRISFPRLAFTGLSALLLCPSALSARTFGIDLKGKPIRDLAGVDTRYVVLMFAASDCPICNRYVPEIARLSHEYSSRGVRIWWVFPNPGDTRSVVAKHNREFSIREQTVLDPQQTLVHLAHVAITPEAAIFKVDGGGMHEIYRGCVDDRYMAIGRERPQPEHHDLELALTAALNGTIIPQPAGPPVGCSVVFLQK
;
A
#
# COMPACT_ATOMS: atom_id res chain seq x y z
N MET A 1 12.40 -22.16 81.54
CA MET A 1 12.49 -20.75 81.10
C MET A 1 12.91 -20.76 79.63
N ARG A 2 11.94 -20.74 78.69
CA ARG A 2 12.19 -20.76 77.24
C ARG A 2 11.93 -19.36 76.70
N ILE A 3 12.95 -18.78 76.07
CA ILE A 3 12.97 -17.40 75.60
C ILE A 3 12.52 -17.40 74.13
N SER A 4 11.49 -16.62 73.82
CA SER A 4 10.90 -16.45 72.48
C SER A 4 11.60 -15.29 71.76
N PHE A 5 12.00 -15.48 70.51
CA PHE A 5 12.50 -14.42 69.62
C PHE A 5 11.48 -14.14 68.50
N PRO A 6 11.19 -12.86 68.17
CA PRO A 6 10.21 -12.52 67.15
C PRO A 6 10.83 -12.52 65.75
N ARG A 7 10.01 -12.91 64.75
CA ARG A 7 10.33 -12.84 63.32
C ARG A 7 10.17 -11.40 62.83
N LEU A 8 11.23 -10.82 62.25
CA LEU A 8 11.13 -9.59 61.46
C LEU A 8 10.59 -9.92 60.06
N ALA A 9 9.53 -9.24 59.65
CA ALA A 9 9.02 -9.23 58.29
C ALA A 9 9.64 -8.05 57.52
N PHE A 10 10.36 -8.33 56.43
CA PHE A 10 10.81 -7.33 55.47
C PHE A 10 9.65 -7.01 54.53
N THR A 11 9.06 -5.82 54.66
CA THR A 11 8.11 -5.28 53.69
C THR A 11 8.88 -4.57 52.58
N GLY A 12 8.65 -5.03 51.34
CA GLY A 12 9.33 -4.55 50.15
C GLY A 12 8.79 -3.22 49.62
N LEU A 13 9.62 -2.57 48.79
CA LEU A 13 9.21 -1.50 47.90
C LEU A 13 9.97 -1.65 46.58
N SER A 14 9.45 -2.47 45.66
CA SER A 14 9.91 -2.49 44.27
C SER A 14 9.23 -1.34 43.53
N ALA A 15 10.00 -0.30 43.22
CA ALA A 15 9.58 0.77 42.33
C ALA A 15 9.56 0.24 40.88
N LEU A 16 8.37 -0.07 40.38
CA LEU A 16 8.13 -0.35 38.97
C LEU A 16 8.29 0.95 38.17
N LEU A 17 9.45 1.11 37.53
CA LEU A 17 9.68 2.10 36.48
C LEU A 17 8.78 1.74 35.28
N LEU A 18 7.68 2.48 35.10
CA LEU A 18 6.92 2.48 33.85
C LEU A 18 7.83 3.05 32.76
N CYS A 19 8.42 2.19 31.93
CA CYS A 19 8.94 2.60 30.64
C CYS A 19 7.74 2.97 29.75
N PRO A 20 7.60 4.23 29.28
CA PRO A 20 6.66 4.52 28.23
C PRO A 20 7.18 3.86 26.96
N SER A 21 6.54 2.76 26.57
CA SER A 21 6.73 2.14 25.26
C SER A 21 6.41 3.19 24.21
N ALA A 22 7.44 3.76 23.58
CA ALA A 22 7.26 4.57 22.39
C ALA A 22 6.58 3.68 21.35
N LEU A 23 5.28 3.85 21.12
CA LEU A 23 4.61 3.26 19.97
C LEU A 23 5.35 3.77 18.73
N SER A 24 6.18 2.91 18.14
CA SER A 24 6.82 3.19 16.86
C SER A 24 5.70 3.38 15.85
N ALA A 25 5.48 4.63 15.42
CA ALA A 25 4.47 4.93 14.41
C ALA A 25 4.81 4.14 13.14
N ARG A 26 3.88 3.30 12.70
CA ARG A 26 4.04 2.48 11.49
C ARG A 26 4.41 3.39 10.31
N THR A 27 5.50 3.07 9.64
CA THR A 27 5.94 3.78 8.43
C THR A 27 5.64 2.88 7.24
N PHE A 28 4.97 3.42 6.23
CA PHE A 28 4.56 2.72 5.01
C PHE A 28 5.60 2.83 3.89
N GLY A 29 6.64 3.63 4.08
CA GLY A 29 7.69 3.90 3.10
C GLY A 29 8.18 5.33 3.21
N ILE A 30 8.77 5.84 2.13
CA ILE A 30 9.25 7.21 2.04
C ILE A 30 8.74 7.90 0.77
N ASP A 31 8.54 9.21 0.84
CA ASP A 31 8.24 10.02 -0.34
C ASP A 31 9.50 10.30 -1.18
N LEU A 32 9.32 11.01 -2.31
CA LEU A 32 10.42 11.42 -3.20
C LEU A 32 11.45 12.34 -2.52
N LYS A 33 11.10 13.00 -1.41
CA LYS A 33 12.00 13.84 -0.60
C LYS A 33 12.71 13.02 0.49
N GLY A 34 12.37 11.74 0.65
CA GLY A 34 12.88 10.86 1.71
C GLY A 34 12.19 11.03 3.06
N LYS A 35 11.05 11.73 3.11
CA LYS A 35 10.27 11.85 4.33
C LYS A 35 9.47 10.56 4.57
N PRO A 36 9.45 10.02 5.78
CA PRO A 36 8.60 8.88 6.14
C PRO A 36 7.12 9.17 5.89
N ILE A 37 6.43 8.23 5.23
CA ILE A 37 4.98 8.24 5.08
C ILE A 37 4.38 7.42 6.22
N ARG A 38 3.64 8.10 7.11
CA ARG A 38 3.00 7.49 8.30
C ARG A 38 1.50 7.32 8.16
N ASP A 39 0.91 7.99 7.18
CA ASP A 39 -0.50 7.91 6.88
C ASP A 39 -0.69 7.84 5.37
N LEU A 40 -1.35 6.78 4.92
CA LEU A 40 -1.76 6.61 3.52
C LEU A 40 -3.16 7.18 3.28
N ALA A 41 -3.96 7.27 4.33
CA ALA A 41 -5.23 7.96 4.32
C ALA A 41 -5.01 9.47 4.54
N GLY A 42 -5.96 10.27 4.11
CA GLY A 42 -6.15 11.65 4.59
C GLY A 42 -7.46 11.74 5.37
N VAL A 43 -7.78 12.93 5.87
CA VAL A 43 -8.96 13.19 6.72
C VAL A 43 -10.27 12.64 6.12
N ASP A 44 -10.46 12.80 4.80
CA ASP A 44 -11.69 12.40 4.11
C ASP A 44 -11.51 11.13 3.26
N THR A 45 -10.43 10.37 3.48
CA THR A 45 -10.16 9.16 2.70
C THR A 45 -10.98 7.99 3.23
N ARG A 46 -11.87 7.47 2.38
CA ARG A 46 -12.65 6.25 2.60
C ARG A 46 -11.96 5.01 2.04
N TYR A 47 -11.24 5.17 0.93
CA TYR A 47 -10.53 4.09 0.27
C TYR A 47 -9.13 4.53 -0.16
N VAL A 48 -8.14 3.68 0.09
CA VAL A 48 -6.77 3.84 -0.38
C VAL A 48 -6.53 2.80 -1.48
N VAL A 49 -6.08 3.26 -2.64
CA VAL A 49 -5.62 2.38 -3.73
C VAL A 49 -4.11 2.42 -3.75
N LEU A 50 -3.48 1.24 -3.67
CA LEU A 50 -2.06 1.05 -3.87
C LEU A 50 -1.83 0.44 -5.24
N MET A 51 -1.21 1.21 -6.13
CA MET A 51 -0.83 0.79 -7.47
C MET A 51 0.65 0.42 -7.47
N PHE A 52 0.96 -0.88 -7.42
CA PHE A 52 2.34 -1.37 -7.37
C PHE A 52 2.95 -1.37 -8.77
N ALA A 53 4.10 -0.72 -8.92
CA ALA A 53 4.75 -0.51 -10.19
C ALA A 53 6.27 -0.63 -10.10
N ALA A 54 6.91 -0.83 -11.25
CA ALA A 54 8.34 -0.71 -11.45
C ALA A 54 8.60 0.37 -12.50
N SER A 55 9.58 1.25 -12.28
CA SER A 55 9.81 2.40 -13.17
C SER A 55 10.31 2.01 -14.57
N ASP A 56 10.88 0.81 -14.71
CA ASP A 56 11.36 0.23 -15.96
C ASP A 56 10.32 -0.68 -16.65
N CYS A 57 9.13 -0.88 -16.07
CA CYS A 57 8.11 -1.76 -16.62
C CYS A 57 7.21 -1.03 -17.64
N PRO A 58 7.25 -1.39 -18.94
CA PRO A 58 6.44 -0.74 -19.96
C PRO A 58 4.93 -0.95 -19.75
N ILE A 59 4.52 -2.07 -19.13
CA ILE A 59 3.11 -2.34 -18.81
C ILE A 59 2.63 -1.36 -17.73
N CYS A 60 3.41 -1.12 -16.68
CA CYS A 60 3.09 -0.12 -15.65
C CYS A 60 2.89 1.27 -16.27
N ASN A 61 3.80 1.66 -17.17
CA ASN A 61 3.76 2.95 -17.86
C ASN A 61 2.50 3.14 -18.71
N ARG A 62 1.96 2.06 -19.27
CA ARG A 62 0.74 2.08 -20.08
C ARG A 62 -0.53 2.32 -19.25
N TYR A 63 -0.50 2.01 -17.96
CA TYR A 63 -1.62 2.28 -17.05
C TYR A 63 -1.63 3.71 -16.48
N VAL A 64 -0.58 4.50 -16.66
CA VAL A 64 -0.51 5.87 -16.10
C VAL A 64 -1.74 6.73 -16.45
N PRO A 65 -2.20 6.80 -17.71
CA PRO A 65 -3.39 7.59 -18.05
C PRO A 65 -4.67 7.10 -17.37
N GLU A 66 -4.82 5.78 -17.22
CA GLU A 66 -6.00 5.18 -16.60
C GLU A 66 -6.02 5.44 -15.09
N ILE A 67 -4.89 5.28 -14.42
CA ILE A 67 -4.77 5.60 -12.99
C ILE A 67 -5.01 7.09 -12.73
N ALA A 68 -4.54 7.98 -13.63
CA ALA A 68 -4.83 9.40 -13.55
C ALA A 68 -6.33 9.71 -13.73
N ARG A 69 -7.00 9.04 -14.67
CA ARG A 69 -8.46 9.15 -14.85
C ARG A 69 -9.20 8.72 -13.60
N LEU A 70 -8.88 7.55 -13.05
CA LEU A 70 -9.49 7.04 -11.80
C LEU A 70 -9.21 7.97 -10.62
N SER A 71 -7.98 8.50 -10.50
CA SER A 71 -7.67 9.46 -9.44
C SER A 71 -8.52 10.72 -9.57
N HIS A 72 -8.65 11.27 -10.77
CA HIS A 72 -9.48 12.46 -11.01
C HIS A 72 -10.95 12.20 -10.66
N GLU A 73 -11.52 11.10 -11.15
CA GLU A 73 -12.94 10.78 -11.01
C GLU A 73 -13.35 10.44 -9.57
N TYR A 74 -12.51 9.71 -8.85
CA TYR A 74 -12.88 9.16 -7.55
C TYR A 74 -12.32 9.95 -6.35
N SER A 75 -11.42 10.92 -6.57
CA SER A 75 -10.81 11.70 -5.48
C SER A 75 -11.84 12.43 -4.59
N SER A 76 -12.83 13.09 -5.20
CA SER A 76 -13.89 13.81 -4.49
C SER A 76 -14.86 12.87 -3.75
N ARG A 77 -14.81 11.57 -4.02
CA ARG A 77 -15.62 10.51 -3.40
C ARG A 77 -14.87 9.79 -2.28
N GLY A 78 -13.73 10.34 -1.84
CA GLY A 78 -12.92 9.81 -0.75
C GLY A 78 -11.95 8.71 -1.17
N VAL A 79 -11.56 8.63 -2.45
CA VAL A 79 -10.56 7.67 -2.93
C VAL A 79 -9.20 8.35 -3.07
N ARG A 80 -8.16 7.75 -2.49
CA ARG A 80 -6.79 8.23 -2.61
C ARG A 80 -5.91 7.16 -3.25
N ILE A 81 -5.24 7.52 -4.35
CA ILE A 81 -4.38 6.59 -5.09
C ILE A 81 -2.91 6.91 -4.84
N TRP A 82 -2.13 5.86 -4.60
CA TRP A 82 -0.67 5.90 -4.44
C TRP A 82 0.00 4.98 -5.47
N TRP A 83 1.01 5.50 -6.16
CA TRP A 83 2.01 4.69 -6.83
C TRP A 83 3.01 4.15 -5.81
N VAL A 84 3.19 2.83 -5.77
CA VAL A 84 4.11 2.14 -4.88
C VAL A 84 5.24 1.55 -5.70
N PHE A 85 6.48 1.93 -5.38
CA PHE A 85 7.69 1.41 -6.02
C PHE A 85 8.48 0.55 -5.01
N PRO A 86 8.34 -0.79 -5.06
CA PRO A 86 8.92 -1.68 -4.06
C PRO A 86 10.29 -2.25 -4.46
N ASN A 87 10.73 -2.05 -5.70
CA ASN A 87 11.96 -2.67 -6.19
C ASN A 87 13.19 -1.87 -5.74
N PRO A 88 14.29 -2.51 -5.30
CA PRO A 88 15.49 -1.81 -4.84
C PRO A 88 16.12 -0.86 -5.88
N GLY A 89 15.93 -1.13 -7.17
CA GLY A 89 16.40 -0.28 -8.27
C GLY A 89 15.62 1.02 -8.44
N ASP A 90 14.40 1.11 -7.91
CA ASP A 90 13.54 2.28 -7.98
C ASP A 90 13.94 3.31 -6.90
N THR A 91 15.15 3.85 -7.02
CA THR A 91 15.64 4.90 -6.11
C THR A 91 14.85 6.21 -6.27
N ARG A 92 14.93 7.11 -5.28
CA ARG A 92 14.21 8.41 -5.31
C ARG A 92 14.47 9.21 -6.58
N SER A 93 15.71 9.22 -7.07
CA SER A 93 16.08 9.95 -8.29
C SER A 93 15.50 9.29 -9.55
N VAL A 94 15.52 7.95 -9.62
CA VAL A 94 14.94 7.17 -10.72
C VAL A 94 13.43 7.39 -10.78
N VAL A 95 12.73 7.20 -9.65
CA VAL A 95 11.27 7.39 -9.59
C VAL A 95 10.88 8.85 -9.84
N ALA A 96 11.61 9.82 -9.29
CA ALA A 96 11.33 11.23 -9.57
C ALA A 96 11.50 11.58 -11.05
N LYS A 97 12.48 10.98 -11.74
CA LYS A 97 12.66 11.13 -13.19
C LYS A 97 11.51 10.48 -13.96
N HIS A 98 11.20 9.23 -13.63
CA HIS A 98 10.10 8.48 -14.21
C HIS A 98 8.76 9.20 -14.09
N ASN A 99 8.41 9.69 -12.89
CA ASN A 99 7.18 10.45 -12.68
C ASN A 99 7.10 11.71 -13.57
N ARG A 100 8.22 12.40 -13.81
CA ARG A 100 8.24 13.55 -14.72
C ARG A 100 8.04 13.13 -16.17
N GLU A 101 8.68 12.04 -16.60
CA GLU A 101 8.60 11.53 -17.97
C GLU A 101 7.18 11.06 -18.32
N PHE A 102 6.51 10.38 -17.39
CA PHE A 102 5.15 9.86 -17.58
C PHE A 102 4.05 10.80 -17.06
N SER A 103 4.42 11.99 -16.54
CA SER A 103 3.47 12.96 -15.98
C SER A 103 2.61 12.38 -14.84
N ILE A 104 3.18 11.50 -14.02
CA ILE A 104 2.53 10.97 -12.81
C ILE A 104 2.39 12.11 -11.79
N ARG A 105 1.15 12.38 -11.37
CA ARG A 105 0.81 13.46 -10.43
C ARG A 105 0.19 12.95 -9.13
N GLU A 106 -0.20 11.68 -9.11
CA GLU A 106 -0.71 11.02 -7.92
C GLU A 106 0.39 10.89 -6.86
N GLN A 107 -0.01 10.51 -5.66
CA GLN A 107 0.95 10.34 -4.57
C GLN A 107 1.91 9.18 -4.90
N THR A 108 3.17 9.30 -4.47
CA THR A 108 4.20 8.29 -4.73
C THR A 108 4.88 7.90 -3.42
N VAL A 109 5.02 6.60 -3.22
CA VAL A 109 5.76 6.00 -2.12
C VAL A 109 6.81 5.05 -2.67
N LEU A 110 8.05 5.22 -2.21
CA LEU A 110 9.05 4.18 -2.30
C LEU A 110 8.85 3.25 -1.09
N ASP A 111 8.83 1.95 -1.33
CA ASP A 111 8.67 0.91 -0.30
C ASP A 111 9.95 0.07 -0.14
N PRO A 112 11.07 0.66 0.31
CA PRO A 112 12.36 -0.02 0.37
C PRO A 112 12.42 -1.15 1.40
N GLN A 113 11.46 -1.23 2.32
CA GLN A 113 11.32 -2.33 3.27
C GLN A 113 10.23 -3.33 2.87
N GLN A 114 9.61 -3.16 1.70
CA GLN A 114 8.53 -4.01 1.18
C GLN A 114 7.35 -4.14 2.17
N THR A 115 7.12 -3.10 2.99
CA THR A 115 6.06 -3.05 4.00
C THR A 115 4.68 -3.06 3.36
N LEU A 116 4.49 -2.34 2.25
CA LEU A 116 3.24 -2.31 1.50
C LEU A 116 3.06 -3.55 0.65
N VAL A 117 4.16 -4.10 0.10
CA VAL A 117 4.12 -5.40 -0.59
C VAL A 117 3.60 -6.49 0.34
N HIS A 118 4.12 -6.56 1.57
CA HIS A 118 3.65 -7.52 2.56
C HIS A 118 2.24 -7.21 3.08
N LEU A 119 1.88 -5.94 3.21
CA LEU A 119 0.52 -5.55 3.60
C LEU A 119 -0.53 -5.99 2.56
N ALA A 120 -0.23 -5.81 1.28
CA ALA A 120 -1.13 -6.09 0.16
C ALA A 120 -0.91 -7.48 -0.45
N HIS A 121 0.04 -8.26 0.06
CA HIS A 121 0.40 -9.59 -0.46
C HIS A 121 0.65 -9.61 -1.98
N VAL A 122 1.19 -8.53 -2.54
CA VAL A 122 1.44 -8.38 -3.98
C VAL A 122 2.71 -9.13 -4.37
N ALA A 123 2.70 -9.74 -5.54
CA ALA A 123 3.86 -10.45 -6.08
C ALA A 123 4.24 -10.00 -7.49
N ILE A 124 3.34 -9.33 -8.22
CA ILE A 124 3.52 -8.91 -9.61
C ILE A 124 3.42 -7.39 -9.71
N THR A 125 4.10 -6.82 -10.71
CA THR A 125 3.92 -5.43 -11.13
C THR A 125 3.61 -5.39 -12.63
N PRO A 126 2.52 -4.72 -13.07
CA PRO A 126 1.55 -3.96 -12.27
C PRO A 126 0.53 -4.84 -11.52
N GLU A 127 0.18 -4.43 -10.29
CA GLU A 127 -0.91 -5.01 -9.50
C GLU A 127 -1.51 -3.91 -8.61
N ALA A 128 -2.84 -3.88 -8.47
CA ALA A 128 -3.55 -2.89 -7.67
C ALA A 128 -4.17 -3.55 -6.44
N ALA A 129 -4.17 -2.84 -5.31
CA ALA A 129 -4.89 -3.25 -4.10
C ALA A 129 -5.75 -2.09 -3.56
N ILE A 130 -7.00 -2.37 -3.20
CA ILE A 130 -7.90 -1.40 -2.56
C ILE A 130 -8.02 -1.75 -1.08
N PHE A 131 -7.81 -0.75 -0.24
CA PHE A 131 -8.03 -0.81 1.19
C PHE A 131 -9.21 0.09 1.57
N LYS A 132 -10.18 -0.47 2.31
CA LYS A 132 -11.19 0.32 3.03
C LYS A 132 -10.57 0.89 4.29
N VAL A 133 -10.76 2.19 4.52
CA VAL A 133 -10.36 2.86 5.76
C VAL A 133 -11.53 2.78 6.75
N ASP A 134 -11.30 2.19 7.92
CA ASP A 134 -12.32 2.04 8.98
C ASP A 134 -11.64 1.96 10.37
N GLY A 135 -12.26 2.53 11.40
CA GLY A 135 -11.84 2.35 12.80
C GLY A 135 -10.36 2.67 13.13
N GLY A 136 -9.68 3.50 12.32
CA GLY A 136 -8.24 3.79 12.46
C GLY A 136 -7.30 2.77 11.79
N GLY A 137 -7.84 1.83 11.01
CA GLY A 137 -7.11 0.82 10.24
C GLY A 137 -7.45 0.81 8.75
N MET A 138 -6.77 -0.07 8.02
CA MET A 138 -6.96 -0.31 6.59
C MET A 138 -7.20 -1.81 6.37
N HIS A 139 -8.28 -2.15 5.67
CA HIS A 139 -8.65 -3.52 5.35
C HIS A 139 -8.64 -3.75 3.85
N GLU A 140 -7.85 -4.70 3.37
CA GLU A 140 -7.82 -5.08 1.95
C GLU A 140 -9.18 -5.64 1.53
N ILE A 141 -9.75 -5.07 0.47
CA ILE A 141 -11.05 -5.46 -0.09
C ILE A 141 -10.97 -5.86 -1.55
N TYR A 142 -9.82 -5.62 -2.19
CA TYR A 142 -9.53 -5.98 -3.57
C TYR A 142 -8.02 -6.08 -3.76
N ARG A 143 -7.57 -7.05 -4.55
CA ARG A 143 -6.20 -7.17 -5.05
C ARG A 143 -6.25 -7.85 -6.41
N GLY A 144 -5.68 -7.24 -7.44
CA GLY A 144 -5.72 -7.80 -8.80
C GLY A 144 -5.18 -6.88 -9.88
N CYS A 145 -5.54 -7.20 -11.13
CA CYS A 145 -5.22 -6.41 -12.31
C CYS A 145 -5.92 -5.04 -12.31
N VAL A 146 -5.45 -4.11 -13.14
CA VAL A 146 -6.17 -2.84 -13.36
C VAL A 146 -7.37 -3.09 -14.28
N ASP A 147 -7.12 -3.81 -15.37
CA ASP A 147 -8.08 -4.24 -16.39
C ASP A 147 -7.57 -5.50 -17.11
N ASP A 148 -8.30 -6.00 -18.10
CA ASP A 148 -7.93 -7.15 -18.92
C ASP A 148 -7.17 -6.81 -20.22
N ARG A 149 -6.67 -5.57 -20.37
CA ARG A 149 -5.98 -5.13 -21.59
C ARG A 149 -4.76 -6.00 -21.90
N TYR A 150 -4.01 -6.40 -20.87
CA TYR A 150 -2.86 -7.28 -21.03
C TYR A 150 -3.26 -8.72 -20.75
N MET A 151 -3.27 -9.56 -21.80
CA MET A 151 -3.55 -11.00 -21.68
C MET A 151 -2.31 -11.81 -21.29
N ALA A 152 -1.15 -11.35 -21.73
CA ALA A 152 0.17 -11.89 -21.41
C ALA A 152 1.24 -10.84 -21.73
N ILE A 153 2.48 -11.04 -21.26
CA ILE A 153 3.60 -10.19 -21.66
C ILE A 153 3.73 -10.23 -23.19
N GLY A 154 3.73 -9.06 -23.82
CA GLY A 154 3.77 -8.92 -25.29
C GLY A 154 2.44 -9.18 -26.00
N ARG A 155 1.34 -9.43 -25.29
CA ARG A 155 0.00 -9.59 -25.85
C ARG A 155 -0.99 -8.64 -25.18
N GLU A 156 -1.38 -7.61 -25.91
CA GLU A 156 -2.35 -6.60 -25.47
C GLU A 156 -3.56 -6.50 -26.38
N ARG A 157 -4.68 -6.06 -25.81
CA ARG A 157 -5.87 -5.61 -26.51
C ARG A 157 -5.71 -4.13 -26.90
N PRO A 158 -6.34 -3.69 -28.00
CA PRO A 158 -6.45 -2.27 -28.29
C PRO A 158 -7.16 -1.48 -27.17
N GLN A 159 -8.18 -2.09 -26.57
CA GLN A 159 -8.95 -1.56 -25.44
C GLN A 159 -9.30 -2.71 -24.48
N PRO A 160 -9.34 -2.45 -23.15
CA PRO A 160 -9.87 -3.41 -22.19
C PRO A 160 -11.37 -3.66 -22.42
N GLU A 161 -11.82 -4.87 -22.13
CA GLU A 161 -13.22 -5.27 -22.07
C GLU A 161 -13.72 -5.30 -20.61
N HIS A 162 -12.82 -5.51 -19.65
CA HIS A 162 -13.09 -5.53 -18.21
C HIS A 162 -12.22 -4.51 -17.48
N HIS A 163 -12.84 -3.58 -16.77
CA HIS A 163 -12.16 -2.54 -15.98
C HIS A 163 -12.14 -2.93 -14.48
N ASP A 164 -11.42 -4.00 -14.13
CA ASP A 164 -11.52 -4.65 -12.82
C ASP A 164 -11.33 -3.71 -11.63
N LEU A 165 -10.32 -2.84 -11.66
CA LEU A 165 -10.06 -1.89 -10.59
C LEU A 165 -11.20 -0.87 -10.44
N GLU A 166 -11.73 -0.38 -11.57
CA GLU A 166 -12.84 0.57 -11.56
C GLU A 166 -14.14 -0.06 -11.06
N LEU A 167 -14.44 -1.29 -11.51
CA LEU A 167 -15.60 -2.05 -11.06
C LEU A 167 -15.52 -2.30 -9.55
N ALA A 168 -14.34 -2.65 -9.04
CA ALA A 168 -14.12 -2.83 -7.61
C ALA A 168 -14.30 -1.53 -6.81
N LEU A 169 -13.76 -0.41 -7.30
CA LEU A 169 -13.95 0.92 -6.68
C LEU A 169 -15.42 1.34 -6.67
N THR A 170 -16.11 1.18 -7.80
CA THR A 170 -17.52 1.51 -7.94
C THR A 170 -18.37 0.68 -7.00
N ALA A 171 -18.14 -0.63 -6.93
CA ALA A 171 -18.83 -1.53 -6.02
C ALA A 171 -18.59 -1.14 -4.55
N ALA A 172 -17.34 -0.86 -4.19
CA ALA A 172 -16.97 -0.45 -2.84
C ALA A 172 -17.68 0.85 -2.44
N LEU A 173 -17.70 1.85 -3.32
CA LEU A 173 -18.35 3.15 -3.08
C LEU A 173 -19.87 3.05 -2.97
N ASN A 174 -20.48 2.12 -3.70
CA ASN A 174 -21.91 1.85 -3.69
C ASN A 174 -22.34 0.89 -2.57
N GLY A 175 -21.39 0.31 -1.82
CA GLY A 175 -21.69 -0.66 -0.77
C GLY A 175 -22.21 -2.00 -1.31
N THR A 176 -21.83 -2.37 -2.54
CA THR A 176 -22.22 -3.64 -3.17
C THR A 176 -21.08 -4.67 -3.09
N ILE A 177 -21.36 -5.90 -3.52
CA ILE A 177 -20.36 -6.96 -3.61
C ILE A 177 -19.26 -6.55 -4.58
N ILE A 178 -18.01 -6.63 -4.12
CA ILE A 178 -16.84 -6.33 -4.93
C ILE A 178 -16.58 -7.53 -5.84
N PRO A 179 -16.60 -7.34 -7.18
CA PRO A 179 -16.33 -8.43 -8.11
C PRO A 179 -14.88 -8.90 -7.99
N GLN A 180 -14.66 -10.18 -8.24
CA GLN A 180 -13.31 -10.71 -8.40
C GLN A 180 -12.72 -10.23 -9.73
N PRO A 181 -11.40 -10.01 -9.80
CA PRO A 181 -10.75 -9.67 -11.07
C PRO A 181 -10.98 -10.77 -12.11
N ALA A 182 -11.15 -10.38 -13.37
CA ALA A 182 -11.38 -11.28 -14.50
C ALA A 182 -10.19 -12.22 -14.77
N GLY A 183 -8.99 -11.86 -14.30
CA GLY A 183 -7.79 -12.67 -14.44
C GLY A 183 -6.66 -12.25 -13.51
N PRO A 184 -5.51 -12.96 -13.56
CA PRO A 184 -4.33 -12.59 -12.80
C PRO A 184 -3.67 -11.32 -13.37
N PRO A 185 -2.93 -10.55 -12.56
CA PRO A 185 -2.10 -9.46 -13.05
C PRO A 185 -1.03 -9.98 -14.02
N VAL A 186 -0.76 -9.21 -15.08
CA VAL A 186 0.22 -9.54 -16.12
C VAL A 186 1.41 -8.60 -16.03
N GLY A 187 2.57 -9.15 -15.67
CA GLY A 187 3.80 -8.38 -15.56
C GLY A 187 4.94 -9.18 -14.93
N CYS A 188 5.93 -8.46 -14.41
CA CYS A 188 7.12 -9.06 -13.81
C CYS A 188 6.96 -9.18 -12.29
N SER A 189 7.67 -10.14 -11.70
CA SER A 189 7.73 -10.29 -10.24
C SER A 189 8.28 -9.04 -9.57
N VAL A 190 7.75 -8.71 -8.40
CA VAL A 190 8.43 -7.83 -7.44
C VAL A 190 9.81 -8.42 -7.13
N VAL A 191 10.83 -7.57 -7.08
CA VAL A 191 12.19 -7.94 -6.71
C VAL A 191 12.27 -8.04 -5.19
N PHE A 192 11.96 -9.22 -4.65
CA PHE A 192 11.93 -9.44 -3.20
C PHE A 192 13.32 -9.31 -2.56
N LEU A 193 13.37 -8.66 -1.39
CA LEU A 193 14.59 -8.58 -0.60
C LEU A 193 15.01 -9.97 -0.14
N GLN A 194 16.26 -10.35 -0.40
CA GLN A 194 16.85 -11.55 0.16
C GLN A 194 17.06 -11.33 1.65
N LYS A 195 16.52 -12.24 2.48
CA LYS A 195 16.71 -12.24 3.93
C LYS A 195 18.05 -12.87 4.30
#